data_AF-X0ZR07-F1
#
_entry.id   AF-X0ZR07-F1
#
_cell.length_a   1.000
_cell.length_b   1.000
_cell.length_c   1.000
_cell.angle_alpha   90.00
_cell.angle_beta   90.00
_cell.angle_gamma   90.00
#
_symmetry.space_group_name_H-M   'P 1'
#
loop_
_entity.id
_entity.type
_entity.pdbx_description
1 polymer ?
#
loop_
_entity_poly.entity_id
_entity_poly.type
_entity_poly.pdbx_seq_one_letter_code
_entity_poly.pdbx_strand_id
1 'polypeptide(L)'
;LVTLVKLATDMWQSFGVSQQQATQALLPLLRGTLNNIDNVGIPHCLTGPIARGDSGTIKKHILALQRAAPGILSTYRELGLQTIP
;
A
#
# COMPACT_ATOMS: atom_id res chain seq x y z
N LEU A 1 1.10 -2.14 -10.84
CA LEU A 1 1.62 -3.05 -9.80
C LEU A 1 3.12 -2.88 -9.56
N VAL A 2 3.99 -3.03 -10.57
CA VAL A 2 5.47 -2.91 -10.43
C VAL A 2 5.89 -1.60 -9.76
N THR A 3 5.34 -0.46 -10.18
CA THR A 3 5.64 0.85 -9.57
C THR A 3 5.28 0.91 -8.09
N LEU A 4 4.15 0.32 -7.67
CA LEU A 4 3.75 0.28 -6.25
C LEU A 4 4.72 -0.53 -5.41
N VAL A 5 5.16 -1.67 -5.94
CA VAL A 5 6.16 -2.51 -5.29
C VAL A 5 7.49 -1.76 -5.18
N LYS A 6 7.95 -1.10 -6.25
CA LYS A 6 9.15 -0.25 -6.23
C LYS A 6 9.05 0.80 -5.12
N LEU A 7 7.98 1.60 -5.11
CA LEU A 7 7.78 2.66 -4.12
C LEU A 7 7.78 2.11 -2.68
N ALA A 8 7.13 0.96 -2.45
CA ALA A 8 7.15 0.30 -1.15
C ALA A 8 8.56 -0.18 -0.76
N THR A 9 9.29 -0.81 -1.69
CA THR A 9 10.65 -1.31 -1.43
C THR A 9 11.67 -0.20 -1.24
N ASP A 10 11.54 0.94 -1.94
CA ASP A 10 12.40 2.10 -1.75
C ASP A 10 12.20 2.69 -0.35
N MET A 11 10.95 2.77 0.13
CA MET A 11 10.69 3.21 1.51
C MET A 11 11.34 2.29 2.54
N TRP A 12 11.38 0.97 2.29
CA TRP A 12 12.01 0.02 3.21
C TRP A 12 13.52 0.21 3.34
N GLN A 13 14.18 0.74 2.31
CA GLN A 13 15.59 1.09 2.38
C GLN A 13 15.86 2.20 3.42
N SER A 14 14.90 3.10 3.65
CA SER A 14 15.01 4.12 4.72
C SER A 14 15.05 3.52 6.14
N PHE A 15 14.61 2.27 6.30
CA PHE A 15 14.67 1.52 7.56
C PHE A 15 15.84 0.52 7.59
N GLY A 16 16.78 0.60 6.64
CA GLY A 16 17.95 -0.28 6.58
C GLY A 16 17.68 -1.67 5.99
N VAL A 17 16.51 -1.89 5.37
CA VAL A 17 16.17 -3.18 4.76
C VAL A 17 16.50 -3.17 3.26
N SER A 18 17.20 -4.20 2.78
CA SER A 18 17.52 -4.29 1.35
C SER A 18 16.28 -4.45 0.48
N GLN A 19 16.35 -4.01 -0.77
CA GLN A 19 15.25 -4.13 -1.72
C GLN A 19 14.83 -5.60 -1.94
N GLN A 20 15.78 -6.54 -1.91
CA GLN A 20 15.50 -7.96 -2.03
C GLN A 20 14.70 -8.49 -0.83
N GLN A 21 15.11 -8.15 0.40
CA GLN A 21 14.38 -8.53 1.61
C GLN A 21 12.98 -7.92 1.65
N ALA A 22 12.86 -6.63 1.28
CA ALA A 22 11.57 -5.95 1.18
C ALA A 22 10.66 -6.62 0.15
N THR A 23 11.19 -6.98 -1.02
CA THR A 23 10.43 -7.70 -2.05
C THR A 23 9.94 -9.05 -1.55
N GLN A 24 10.81 -9.83 -0.90
CA GLN A 24 10.43 -11.12 -0.32
C GLN A 24 9.34 -10.98 0.74
N ALA A 25 9.40 -9.95 1.59
CA ALA A 25 8.38 -9.68 2.60
C ALA A 25 7.04 -9.23 1.99
N LEU A 26 7.05 -8.51 0.87
CA LEU A 26 5.83 -8.02 0.21
C LEU A 26 5.17 -9.06 -0.70
N LEU A 27 5.91 -10.03 -1.24
CA LEU A 27 5.39 -11.05 -2.17
C LEU A 27 4.17 -11.81 -1.64
N PRO A 28 4.12 -12.28 -0.38
CA PRO A 28 2.92 -12.92 0.17
C PRO A 28 1.68 -12.03 0.15
N LEU A 29 1.83 -10.72 0.43
CA LEU A 29 0.73 -9.76 0.38
C LEU A 29 0.22 -9.57 -1.05
N LEU A 30 1.12 -9.49 -2.03
CA LEU A 30 0.77 -9.37 -3.44
C LEU A 30 0.00 -10.61 -3.93
N ARG A 31 0.45 -11.81 -3.56
CA ARG A 31 -0.24 -13.06 -3.86
C ARG A 31 -1.62 -13.11 -3.20
N GLY A 32 -1.73 -12.71 -1.94
CA GLY A 32 -3.02 -12.60 -1.24
C GLY A 32 -4.00 -11.66 -1.96
N THR A 33 -3.52 -10.50 -2.42
CA THR A 33 -4.34 -9.55 -3.22
C THR A 33 -4.83 -10.19 -4.52
N LEU A 34 -3.95 -10.85 -5.28
CA LEU A 34 -4.36 -11.53 -6.52
C LEU A 34 -5.37 -12.65 -6.26
N ASN A 35 -5.15 -13.45 -5.21
CA ASN A 35 -6.07 -14.51 -4.82
C ASN A 35 -7.45 -13.95 -4.42
N ASN A 36 -7.50 -12.82 -3.70
CA ASN A 36 -8.77 -12.19 -3.34
C ASN A 36 -9.50 -11.64 -4.57
N ILE A 37 -8.77 -11.07 -5.53
CA ILE A 37 -9.36 -10.60 -6.79
C ILE A 37 -10.01 -11.77 -7.54
N ASP A 38 -9.31 -12.89 -7.63
CA ASP A 38 -9.76 -14.08 -8.37
C ASP A 38 -10.97 -14.77 -7.71
N ASN A 39 -10.95 -14.92 -6.37
CA ASN A 39 -11.95 -15.71 -5.65
C ASN A 39 -13.13 -14.87 -5.10
N VAL A 40 -12.95 -13.58 -4.84
CA VAL A 40 -13.98 -12.70 -4.24
C VAL A 40 -14.49 -11.65 -5.23
N GLY A 41 -13.64 -11.15 -6.12
CA GLY A 41 -14.01 -10.17 -7.15
C GLY A 41 -14.12 -8.72 -6.65
N ILE A 42 -14.02 -7.76 -7.58
CA ILE A 42 -14.16 -6.32 -7.30
C ILE A 42 -15.66 -5.96 -7.15
N PRO A 43 -16.05 -5.08 -6.20
CA PRO A 43 -15.20 -4.36 -5.23
C PRO A 43 -14.97 -5.13 -3.91
N HIS A 44 -15.66 -6.25 -3.69
CA HIS A 44 -15.69 -6.96 -2.42
C HIS A 44 -14.33 -7.56 -1.98
N CYS A 45 -13.39 -7.74 -2.90
CA CYS A 45 -12.02 -8.16 -2.60
C CYS A 45 -11.18 -7.09 -1.90
N LEU A 46 -11.64 -5.85 -1.85
CA LEU A 46 -10.94 -4.74 -1.21
C LEU A 46 -10.85 -4.95 0.31
N THR A 47 -9.66 -4.75 0.86
CA THR A 47 -9.40 -4.84 2.30
C THR A 47 -8.64 -3.61 2.80
N GLY A 48 -8.32 -3.59 4.09
CA GLY A 48 -7.54 -2.52 4.70
C GLY A 48 -8.37 -1.33 5.18
N PRO A 49 -7.72 -0.22 5.54
CA PRO A 49 -8.38 0.88 6.23
C PRO A 49 -9.39 1.63 5.36
N ILE A 50 -9.19 1.70 4.04
CA ILE A 50 -10.15 2.34 3.12
C ILE A 50 -11.46 1.55 3.10
N ALA A 51 -11.39 0.21 2.92
CA ALA A 51 -12.55 -0.68 2.88
C ALA A 51 -13.47 -0.54 4.10
N ARG A 52 -12.89 -0.25 5.28
CA ARG A 52 -13.63 -0.14 6.54
C ARG A 52 -13.86 1.30 7.01
N GLY A 53 -13.52 2.30 6.19
CA GLY A 53 -13.66 3.71 6.56
C GLY A 53 -12.78 4.16 7.74
N ASP A 54 -11.66 3.48 8.01
CA ASP A 54 -10.73 3.80 9.10
C ASP A 54 -9.87 5.02 8.75
N SER A 55 -10.50 6.19 8.86
CA SER A 55 -9.88 7.50 8.65
C SER A 55 -8.75 7.80 9.64
N GLY A 56 -8.80 7.20 10.84
CA GLY A 56 -7.77 7.34 11.86
C GLY A 56 -6.43 6.74 11.40
N THR A 57 -6.48 5.52 10.86
CA THR A 57 -5.29 4.88 10.26
C THR A 57 -4.82 5.62 9.02
N ILE A 58 -5.72 6.05 8.14
CA ILE A 58 -5.35 6.83 6.93
C ILE A 58 -4.64 8.13 7.32
N LYS A 59 -5.12 8.85 8.34
CA LYS A 59 -4.47 10.06 8.84
C LYS A 59 -3.06 9.78 9.36
N LYS A 60 -2.85 8.67 10.08
CA LYS A 60 -1.52 8.25 10.55
C LYS A 60 -0.57 7.95 9.38
N HIS A 61 -1.05 7.27 8.34
CA HIS A 61 -0.25 7.03 7.13
C HIS A 61 0.16 8.33 6.44
N ILE A 62 -0.77 9.27 6.25
CA ILE A 62 -0.48 10.59 5.65
C ILE A 62 0.60 11.33 6.45
N LEU A 63 0.48 11.37 7.79
CA LEU A 63 1.46 12.02 8.66
C LEU A 63 2.82 11.32 8.65
N ALA A 64 2.85 9.99 8.48
CA ALA A 64 4.10 9.25 8.34
C ALA A 64 4.78 9.55 6.99
N LEU A 65 4.01 9.53 5.89
CA LEU A 65 4.50 9.82 4.55
C LEU A 65 4.99 11.27 4.41
N GLN A 66 4.29 12.24 5.00
CA GLN A 66 4.75 13.64 5.02
C GLN A 66 6.15 13.79 5.63
N ARG A 67 6.47 12.98 6.64
CA ARG A 67 7.75 13.05 7.36
C ARG A 67 8.84 12.23 6.68
N ALA A 68 8.53 10.99 6.28
CA ALA A 68 9.53 10.03 5.82
C ALA A 68 9.66 9.93 4.30
N ALA A 69 8.60 10.23 3.54
CA ALA A 69 8.57 10.04 2.09
C ALA A 69 7.62 11.05 1.39
N PRO A 70 7.86 12.37 1.52
CA PRO A 70 6.93 13.39 1.02
C PRO A 70 6.66 13.28 -0.49
N GLY A 71 7.63 12.79 -1.27
CA GLY A 71 7.48 12.58 -2.72
C GLY A 71 6.46 11.50 -3.11
N ILE A 72 6.06 10.62 -2.19
CA ILE A 72 5.08 9.54 -2.45
C ILE A 72 3.67 9.94 -1.99
N LEU A 73 3.54 11.03 -1.22
CA LEU A 73 2.28 11.41 -0.58
C LEU A 73 1.15 11.66 -1.57
N SER A 74 1.42 12.33 -2.70
CA SER A 74 0.42 12.57 -3.75
C SER A 74 -0.10 11.25 -4.31
N THR A 75 0.80 10.32 -4.64
CA THR A 75 0.45 8.97 -5.11
C THR A 75 -0.41 8.21 -4.11
N TYR A 76 -0.07 8.25 -2.81
CA TYR A 76 -0.87 7.59 -1.77
C TYR A 76 -2.31 8.15 -1.72
N ARG A 77 -2.45 9.48 -1.78
CA ARG A 77 -3.77 10.14 -1.73
C ARG A 77 -4.59 9.84 -2.96
N GLU A 78 -3.99 9.95 -4.14
CA GLU A 78 -4.70 9.71 -5.40
C GLU A 78 -5.19 8.27 -5.50
N LEU A 79 -4.33 7.29 -5.22
CA LEU A 79 -4.74 5.89 -5.21
C LEU A 79 -5.83 5.62 -4.16
N GLY A 80 -5.70 6.24 -2.98
CA GLY A 80 -6.70 6.12 -1.93
C GLY A 80 -8.07 6.64 -2.36
N LEU A 81 -8.11 7.79 -3.03
CA LEU A 81 -9.34 8.39 -3.55
C LEU A 81 -9.99 7.51 -4.61
N GLN A 82 -9.20 6.99 -5.56
CA GLN A 82 -9.69 6.07 -6.60
C GLN A 82 -10.13 4.70 -6.06
N THR A 83 -9.80 4.39 -4.80
CA THR A 83 -10.15 3.10 -4.14
C THR A 83 -11.42 3.19 -3.30
N ILE A 84 -11.97 4.40 -3.06
CA ILE A 84 -13.24 4.54 -2.35
C ILE A 84 -14.35 3.89 -3.21
N PRO A 85 -15.08 2.88 -2.67
CA PRO A 85 -16.13 2.18 -3.41
C PRO A 85 -17.30 3.06 -3.83
#